data_AF-A0A522SZR4-F1
#
_entry.id   AF-A0A522SZR4-F1
#
_cell.length_a   1.000
_cell.length_b   1.000
_cell.length_c   1.000
_cell.angle_alpha   90.00
_cell.angle_beta   90.00
_cell.angle_gamma   90.00
#
_symmetry.space_group_name_H-M   'P 1'
#
loop_
_entity.id
_entity.type
_entity.pdbx_description
1 polymer ?
#
loop_
_entity_poly.entity_id
_entity_poly.type
_entity_poly.pdbx_seq_one_letter_code
_entity_poly.pdbx_strand_id
1 'polypeptide(L)'
;MLSVGQGLRETCRGQTTDCCPQGAPLRSAFAIYRHGEDNVSKLGDDKFCILSLDGGGAKGFSTLGVLLEVEAIVFETNTCRRIVNYPRQHSENLTTKHQATQCRFKPTVRVFKSMRNKMISDRYLAKGLAPSYFIEGLLSNAPNICFSQRFQDTYDRSMAYLKAATRDQLECANGIHYLVRDYSDVAWSNADFTSYMNAVDAYWKAN
;
A
#
# COMPACT_ATOMS: atom_id res chain seq x y z
N MET A 1 60.73 5.90 -44.88
CA MET A 1 59.97 7.16 -44.99
C MET A 1 58.93 7.18 -43.88
N LEU A 2 59.12 8.12 -42.94
CA LEU A 2 58.18 8.73 -41.99
C LEU A 2 57.13 7.80 -41.32
N SER A 3 57.29 7.45 -40.04
CA SER A 3 56.86 8.21 -38.84
C SER A 3 55.33 8.11 -38.66
N VAL A 4 54.70 7.86 -37.51
CA VAL A 4 54.84 8.28 -36.09
C VAL A 4 53.94 7.26 -35.34
N GLY A 5 54.26 6.62 -34.22
CA GLY A 5 54.59 7.10 -32.87
C GLY A 5 53.64 6.38 -31.89
N GLN A 6 54.17 5.51 -31.02
CA GLN A 6 54.21 5.71 -29.56
C GLN A 6 52.86 6.16 -28.98
N GLY A 7 52.12 5.35 -28.22
CA GLY A 7 52.53 4.63 -27.02
C GLY A 7 51.98 5.37 -25.80
N LEU A 8 51.33 4.67 -24.87
CA LEU A 8 51.35 4.92 -23.41
C LEU A 8 50.40 3.96 -22.70
N ARG A 9 50.95 3.28 -21.70
CA ARG A 9 50.20 2.62 -20.61
C ARG A 9 49.73 3.70 -19.65
N GLU A 10 48.55 3.52 -19.06
CA GLU A 10 48.30 3.87 -17.66
C GLU A 10 46.99 3.23 -17.15
N THR A 11 47.09 2.59 -15.99
CA THR A 11 46.00 2.04 -15.18
C THR A 11 45.33 3.13 -14.35
N CYS A 12 44.00 3.13 -14.23
CA CYS A 12 43.29 3.78 -13.10
C CYS A 12 41.98 3.04 -12.75
N ARG A 13 41.83 2.69 -11.47
CA ARG A 13 40.55 2.33 -10.83
C ARG A 13 39.67 3.59 -10.75
N GLY A 14 38.36 3.44 -10.90
CA GLY A 14 37.39 4.47 -10.56
C GLY A 14 35.96 3.96 -10.62
N GLN A 15 35.28 3.94 -9.47
CA GLN A 15 33.83 3.78 -9.35
C GLN A 15 33.14 5.00 -9.99
N THR A 16 32.05 4.78 -10.74
CA THR A 16 30.88 5.65 -10.70
C THR A 16 29.61 4.81 -10.89
N THR A 17 28.78 4.83 -9.86
CA THR A 17 27.37 4.49 -9.89
C THR A 17 26.67 5.41 -10.90
N ASP A 18 26.14 4.86 -11.99
CA ASP A 18 25.23 5.58 -12.87
C ASP A 18 23.88 5.77 -12.16
N CYS A 19 23.76 6.91 -11.51
CA CYS A 19 22.50 7.47 -11.07
C CYS A 19 21.67 7.85 -12.31
N CYS A 20 20.36 7.60 -12.24
CA CYS A 20 19.32 7.94 -13.21
C CYS A 20 19.65 9.20 -14.05
N PRO A 21 19.54 9.16 -15.40
CA PRO A 21 19.89 10.29 -16.24
C PRO A 21 19.00 11.50 -15.91
N GLN A 22 19.60 12.53 -15.34
CA GLN A 22 18.98 13.83 -15.11
C GLN A 22 19.03 14.61 -16.42
N GLY A 23 17.87 15.00 -16.98
CA GLY A 23 17.83 16.05 -18.01
C GLY A 23 16.97 15.84 -19.27
N ALA A 24 15.77 15.26 -19.16
CA ALA A 24 14.78 15.39 -20.24
C ALA A 24 13.83 16.57 -19.96
N PRO A 25 13.67 17.56 -20.86
CA PRO A 25 12.76 18.69 -20.64
C PRO A 25 11.30 18.23 -20.72
N LEU A 26 10.53 18.53 -19.66
CA LEU A 26 9.09 18.26 -19.58
C LEU A 26 8.34 19.19 -20.55
N ARG A 27 7.92 18.65 -21.71
CA ARG A 27 6.84 19.25 -22.50
C ARG A 27 5.51 18.77 -21.91
N SER A 28 4.66 19.71 -21.54
CA SER A 28 3.29 19.49 -21.08
C SER A 28 2.52 18.70 -22.15
N ALA A 29 2.15 17.47 -21.84
CA ALA A 29 1.25 16.67 -22.66
C ALA A 29 0.19 16.06 -21.75
N PHE A 30 -1.06 16.48 -21.95
CA PHE A 30 -2.24 15.80 -21.42
C PHE A 30 -2.37 14.46 -22.14
N ALA A 31 -2.37 13.35 -21.40
CA ALA A 31 -2.67 12.02 -21.93
C ALA A 31 -3.74 11.35 -21.07
N ILE A 32 -4.84 10.94 -21.70
CA ILE A 32 -5.90 10.12 -21.11
C ILE A 32 -5.39 8.66 -21.13
N TYR A 33 -5.28 8.02 -19.96
CA TYR A 33 -4.61 6.72 -19.79
C TYR A 33 -5.59 5.60 -19.37
N ARG A 34 -5.34 4.36 -19.83
CA ARG A 34 -6.02 3.13 -19.42
C ARG A 34 -5.04 2.27 -18.62
N HIS A 35 -5.49 1.78 -17.45
CA HIS A 35 -4.82 0.88 -16.49
C HIS A 35 -3.46 0.26 -16.89
N GLY A 36 -2.43 0.54 -16.10
CA GLY A 36 -1.19 -0.23 -16.12
C GLY A 36 0.06 0.49 -15.61
N GLU A 37 0.13 1.82 -15.69
CA GLU A 37 1.30 2.61 -15.29
C GLU A 37 0.81 3.95 -14.71
N ASP A 38 1.10 4.22 -13.44
CA ASP A 38 0.65 5.44 -12.76
C ASP A 38 1.37 6.67 -13.33
N ASN A 39 0.66 7.47 -14.14
CA ASN A 39 1.17 8.75 -14.61
C ASN A 39 1.04 9.81 -13.51
N VAL A 40 2.20 10.19 -12.97
CA VAL A 40 2.36 11.19 -11.92
C VAL A 40 2.63 12.55 -12.57
N SER A 41 1.68 13.48 -12.51
CA SER A 41 1.88 14.87 -12.95
C SER A 41 2.30 15.76 -11.77
N LYS A 42 3.42 16.48 -11.95
CA LYS A 42 3.98 17.38 -10.93
C LYS A 42 3.16 18.67 -10.85
N LEU A 43 2.52 18.93 -9.72
CA LEU A 43 1.76 20.14 -9.47
C LEU A 43 2.52 21.01 -8.45
N GLY A 44 3.61 21.65 -8.89
CA GLY A 44 4.47 22.46 -8.03
C GLY A 44 5.42 21.65 -7.14
N ASP A 45 5.96 22.29 -6.09
CA ASP A 45 6.95 21.68 -5.20
C ASP A 45 6.27 20.65 -4.27
N ASP A 46 6.67 19.39 -4.46
CA ASP A 46 6.32 18.19 -3.69
C ASP A 46 4.85 17.72 -3.71
N LYS A 47 4.02 18.21 -4.64
CA LYS A 47 2.64 17.72 -4.81
C LYS A 47 2.45 17.02 -6.15
N PHE A 48 1.83 15.85 -6.08
CA PHE A 48 1.52 15.01 -7.21
C PHE A 48 0.02 14.69 -7.23
N CYS A 49 -0.62 14.88 -8.38
CA CYS A 49 -1.99 14.45 -8.61
C CYS A 49 -1.98 13.12 -9.36
N ILE A 50 -2.77 12.16 -8.89
CA ILE A 50 -2.98 10.88 -9.58
C ILE A 50 -4.46 10.74 -9.87
N LEU A 51 -4.77 10.48 -11.13
CA LEU A 51 -6.13 10.27 -11.61
C LEU A 51 -6.56 8.84 -11.26
N SER A 52 -7.48 8.70 -10.30
CA SER A 52 -8.12 7.41 -10.00
C SER A 52 -9.44 7.31 -10.76
N LEU A 53 -9.69 6.18 -11.42
CA LEU A 53 -11.00 5.84 -11.99
C LEU A 53 -11.73 4.94 -10.99
N ASP A 54 -12.87 5.38 -10.46
CA ASP A 54 -13.68 4.57 -9.55
C ASP A 54 -14.23 3.33 -10.30
N GLY A 55 -13.69 2.16 -9.98
CA GLY A 55 -14.05 0.88 -10.56
C GLY A 55 -15.10 0.12 -9.74
N GLY A 56 -16.25 0.73 -9.48
CA GLY A 56 -17.42 0.04 -8.91
C GLY A 56 -18.23 -0.66 -10.02
N GLY A 57 -18.26 -1.99 -10.01
CA GLY A 57 -18.86 -2.79 -11.07
C GLY A 57 -20.34 -2.53 -11.35
N ALA A 58 -20.66 -2.28 -12.62
CA ALA A 58 -21.91 -2.72 -13.26
C ALA A 58 -21.69 -2.80 -14.77
N LYS A 59 -22.12 -3.92 -15.38
CA LYS A 59 -22.22 -4.05 -16.83
C LYS A 59 -23.25 -3.05 -17.34
N GLY A 60 -22.82 -2.06 -18.12
CA GLY A 60 -23.72 -1.07 -18.72
C GLY A 60 -23.06 0.30 -18.80
N PHE A 61 -22.84 0.77 -20.01
CA PHE A 61 -22.13 2.00 -20.32
C PHE A 61 -22.98 3.24 -19.91
N SER A 62 -22.62 3.93 -18.83
CA SER A 62 -22.79 5.40 -18.68
C SER A 62 -22.46 5.87 -17.25
N THR A 63 -21.26 6.41 -17.05
CA THR A 63 -21.02 7.61 -16.25
C THR A 63 -19.75 8.22 -16.82
N LEU A 64 -19.81 9.44 -17.36
CA LEU A 64 -18.60 10.24 -17.57
C LEU A 64 -17.98 10.43 -16.19
N GLY A 65 -16.93 9.67 -15.90
CA GLY A 65 -16.28 9.67 -14.60
C GLY A 65 -15.88 11.08 -14.19
N VAL A 66 -16.20 11.44 -12.94
CA VAL A 66 -15.64 12.63 -12.32
C VAL A 66 -14.13 12.42 -12.20
N LEU A 67 -13.33 13.30 -12.81
CA LEU A 67 -11.89 13.35 -12.55
C LEU A 67 -11.71 13.87 -11.13
N LEU A 68 -11.50 12.97 -10.18
CA LEU A 68 -11.15 13.33 -8.82
C LEU A 68 -9.62 13.46 -8.73
N GLU A 69 -9.15 14.66 -8.43
CA GLU A 69 -7.74 14.89 -8.10
C GLU A 69 -7.48 14.39 -6.67
N VAL A 70 -6.66 13.36 -6.55
CA VAL A 70 -6.31 12.76 -5.26
C VAL A 70 -4.86 13.10 -4.93
N GLU A 71 -4.65 13.78 -3.80
CA GLU A 71 -3.31 14.13 -3.31
C GLU A 71 -2.55 12.89 -2.84
N ALA A 72 -1.32 12.73 -3.32
CA ALA A 72 -0.44 11.62 -2.96
C ALA A 72 0.94 12.10 -2.51
N ILE A 73 1.66 11.23 -1.79
CA ILE A 73 3.10 11.36 -1.54
C ILE A 73 3.81 10.29 -2.35
N VAL A 74 4.86 10.68 -3.07
CA VAL A 74 5.64 9.79 -3.93
C VAL A 74 7.07 9.68 -3.41
N PHE A 75 7.55 8.45 -3.24
CA PHE A 75 8.94 8.15 -2.90
C PHE A 75 9.64 7.52 -4.11
N GLU A 76 10.88 7.94 -4.38
CA GLU A 76 11.73 7.29 -5.37
C GLU A 76 12.75 6.39 -4.66
N THR A 77 12.82 5.14 -5.09
CA THR A 77 13.80 4.16 -4.58
C THR A 77 15.15 4.33 -5.27
N ASN A 78 16.21 3.80 -4.67
CA ASN A 78 17.53 3.70 -5.31
C ASN A 78 17.52 2.88 -6.62
N THR A 79 16.51 2.02 -6.81
CA THR A 79 16.26 1.27 -8.05
C THR A 79 15.41 2.04 -9.07
N CYS A 80 15.23 3.36 -8.89
CA CYS A 80 14.41 4.23 -9.74
C CYS A 80 12.92 3.82 -9.84
N ARG A 81 12.43 3.00 -8.91
CA ARG A 81 11.00 2.70 -8.76
C ARG A 81 10.32 3.78 -7.94
N ARG A 82 9.08 4.10 -8.30
CA ARG A 82 8.23 5.05 -7.59
C ARG A 82 7.22 4.32 -6.72
N ILE A 83 7.15 4.72 -5.45
CA ILE A 83 6.18 4.23 -4.47
C ILE A 83 5.22 5.37 -4.18
N VAL A 84 3.96 5.19 -4.53
CA VAL A 84 2.90 6.19 -4.32
C VAL A 84 2.07 5.80 -3.10
N ASN A 85 1.92 6.71 -2.14
CA ASN A 85 1.08 6.52 -0.97
C ASN A 85 0.07 7.66 -0.76
N TYR A 86 -1.02 7.35 -0.07
CA TYR A 86 -2.16 8.22 0.18
C TYR A 86 -2.45 8.35 1.69
N PRO A 87 -1.51 8.93 2.46
CA PRO A 87 -1.61 8.94 3.92
C PRO A 87 -2.75 9.82 4.44
N ARG A 88 -3.12 10.89 3.72
CA ARG A 88 -4.24 11.75 4.11
C ARG A 88 -5.56 10.98 4.05
N GLN A 89 -5.83 10.35 2.91
CA GLN A 89 -7.02 9.53 2.65
C GLN A 89 -7.10 8.37 3.64
N HIS A 90 -5.97 7.69 3.88
CA HIS A 90 -5.89 6.64 4.90
C HIS A 90 -6.32 7.16 6.27
N SER A 91 -5.75 8.28 6.72
CA SER A 91 -6.07 8.86 8.03
C SER A 91 -7.53 9.31 8.16
N GLU A 92 -8.05 9.96 7.12
CA GLU A 92 -9.44 10.42 7.04
C GLU A 92 -10.41 9.24 7.09
N ASN A 93 -10.21 8.23 6.25
CA ASN A 93 -11.05 7.04 6.18
C ASN A 93 -11.05 6.26 7.50
N LEU A 94 -9.89 6.10 8.15
CA LEU A 94 -9.82 5.45 9.46
C LEU A 94 -10.50 6.27 10.56
N THR A 95 -10.52 7.60 10.44
CA THR A 95 -11.22 8.48 11.38
C THR A 95 -12.73 8.41 11.19
N THR A 96 -13.21 8.45 9.95
CA THR A 96 -14.61 8.24 9.60
C THR A 96 -15.10 6.88 10.09
N LYS A 97 -14.36 5.80 9.80
CA LYS A 97 -14.71 4.45 10.27
C LYS A 97 -14.74 4.37 11.80
N HIS A 98 -13.82 5.05 12.47
CA HIS A 98 -13.81 5.10 13.93
C HIS A 98 -15.06 5.76 14.51
N GLN A 99 -15.49 6.90 13.96
CA GLN A 99 -16.72 7.55 14.37
C GLN A 99 -17.94 6.67 14.08
N ALA A 100 -18.00 6.06 12.89
CA ALA A 100 -19.11 5.20 12.46
C ALA A 100 -19.23 3.88 13.24
N THR A 101 -18.19 3.48 13.99
CA THR A 101 -18.16 2.28 14.83
C THR A 101 -18.30 2.61 16.31
N GLN A 102 -18.95 3.73 16.66
CA GLN A 102 -19.07 4.20 18.05
C GLN A 102 -17.71 4.27 18.78
N CYS A 103 -16.69 4.73 18.05
CA CYS A 103 -15.31 4.80 18.52
C CYS A 103 -14.67 3.45 18.90
N ARG A 104 -15.12 2.33 18.31
CA ARG A 104 -14.57 0.99 18.61
C ARG A 104 -13.47 0.53 17.66
N PHE A 105 -13.41 1.07 16.44
CA PHE A 105 -12.41 0.67 15.44
C PHE A 105 -10.95 0.87 15.89
N LYS A 106 -10.50 2.09 16.22
CA LYS A 106 -9.10 2.36 16.61
C LYS A 106 -8.66 1.56 17.87
N PRO A 107 -9.46 1.42 18.93
CA PRO A 107 -9.15 0.50 20.04
C PRO A 107 -8.94 -0.95 19.58
N THR A 108 -9.81 -1.44 18.68
CA THR A 108 -9.67 -2.80 18.11
C THR A 108 -8.36 -2.94 17.32
N VAL A 109 -8.04 -1.97 16.46
CA VAL A 109 -6.75 -1.95 15.74
C VAL A 109 -5.57 -2.02 16.72
N ARG A 110 -5.62 -1.29 17.84
CA ARG A 110 -4.58 -1.36 18.88
C ARG A 110 -4.46 -2.75 19.47
N VAL A 111 -5.57 -3.44 19.74
CA VAL A 111 -5.57 -4.84 20.21
C VAL A 111 -4.88 -5.75 19.20
N PHE A 112 -5.23 -5.69 17.91
CA PHE A 112 -4.60 -6.51 16.87
C PHE A 112 -3.11 -6.21 16.69
N LYS A 113 -2.68 -4.94 16.79
CA LYS A 113 -1.26 -4.56 16.74
C LYS A 113 -0.50 -5.08 17.96
N SER A 114 -1.11 -5.03 19.14
CA SER A 114 -0.56 -5.60 20.37
C SER A 114 -0.45 -7.12 20.26
N MET A 115 -1.49 -7.81 19.77
CA MET A 115 -1.45 -9.25 19.50
C MET A 115 -0.33 -9.59 18.51
N ARG A 116 -0.19 -8.83 17.41
CA ARG A 116 0.93 -9.00 16.46
C ARG A 116 2.28 -8.91 17.15
N ASN A 117 2.48 -7.94 18.05
CA ASN A 117 3.74 -7.83 18.78
C ASN A 117 3.98 -9.05 19.69
N LYS A 118 2.94 -9.55 20.38
CA LYS A 118 3.04 -10.75 21.22
C LYS A 118 3.31 -11.99 20.38
N MET A 119 2.60 -12.18 19.26
CA MET A 119 2.87 -13.26 18.30
C MET A 119 4.31 -13.29 17.80
N ILE A 120 4.94 -12.13 17.59
CA ILE A 120 6.37 -12.07 17.24
C ILE A 120 7.25 -12.53 18.41
N SER A 121 6.98 -12.04 19.63
CA SER A 121 7.70 -12.46 20.85
C SER A 121 7.58 -13.97 21.09
N ASP A 122 6.37 -14.49 20.91
CA ASP A 122 6.00 -15.87 21.19
C ASP A 122 6.29 -16.80 19.99
N ARG A 123 6.94 -16.27 18.94
CA ARG A 123 7.38 -16.99 17.72
C ARG A 123 6.25 -17.61 16.87
N TYR A 124 5.03 -17.08 16.98
CA TYR A 124 3.91 -17.40 16.09
C TYR A 124 4.02 -16.71 14.73
N LEU A 125 4.70 -15.56 14.66
CA LEU A 125 4.81 -14.75 13.45
C LEU A 125 6.21 -14.17 13.31
N ALA A 126 6.82 -14.27 12.12
CA ALA A 126 8.11 -13.61 11.88
C ALA A 126 7.96 -12.08 11.87
N LYS A 127 9.01 -11.39 12.34
CA LYS A 127 9.04 -9.92 12.34
C LYS A 127 9.01 -9.40 10.90
N GLY A 128 8.20 -8.38 10.66
CA GLY A 128 8.09 -7.71 9.35
C GLY A 128 6.96 -8.20 8.46
N LEU A 129 6.40 -9.40 8.69
CA LEU A 129 5.35 -9.96 7.82
C LEU A 129 4.01 -9.22 7.91
N ALA A 130 3.70 -8.63 9.07
CA ALA A 130 2.47 -7.87 9.27
C ALA A 130 2.78 -6.43 9.72
N PRO A 131 3.15 -5.54 8.78
CA PRO A 131 3.24 -4.11 9.02
C PRO A 131 1.92 -3.54 9.57
N SER A 132 2.03 -2.53 10.44
CA SER A 132 0.87 -1.87 11.05
C SER A 132 -0.13 -1.33 10.02
N TYR A 133 0.40 -0.81 8.90
CA TYR A 133 -0.40 -0.24 7.81
C TYR A 133 -1.37 -1.26 7.22
N PHE A 134 -0.92 -2.50 6.98
CA PHE A 134 -1.78 -3.55 6.42
C PHE A 134 -2.75 -4.13 7.44
N ILE A 135 -2.43 -4.14 8.74
CA ILE A 135 -3.40 -4.53 9.80
C ILE A 135 -4.54 -3.52 9.88
N GLU A 136 -4.23 -2.23 9.75
CA GLU A 136 -5.22 -1.15 9.68
C GLU A 136 -6.14 -1.31 8.46
N GLY A 137 -5.55 -1.53 7.28
CA GLY A 137 -6.29 -1.83 6.05
C GLY A 137 -7.16 -3.09 6.16
N LEU A 138 -6.61 -4.19 6.69
CA LEU A 138 -7.36 -5.43 6.90
C LEU A 138 -8.63 -5.20 7.72
N LEU A 139 -8.50 -4.56 8.89
CA LEU A 139 -9.64 -4.31 9.75
C LEU A 139 -10.60 -3.25 9.18
N SER A 140 -10.12 -2.33 8.33
CA SER A 140 -11.01 -1.34 7.70
C SER A 140 -12.01 -1.97 6.74
N ASN A 141 -11.73 -3.16 6.21
CA ASN A 141 -12.64 -3.91 5.32
C ASN A 141 -13.82 -4.56 6.06
N ALA A 142 -13.73 -4.79 7.39
CA ALA A 142 -14.85 -5.39 8.14
C ALA A 142 -16.02 -4.40 8.30
N PRO A 143 -17.28 -4.79 8.09
CA PRO A 143 -18.44 -3.90 8.24
C PRO A 143 -18.56 -3.30 9.64
N ASN A 144 -19.19 -2.13 9.77
CA ASN A 144 -19.31 -1.44 11.06
C ASN A 144 -20.03 -2.29 12.11
N ILE A 145 -20.97 -3.14 11.71
CA ILE A 145 -21.72 -4.06 12.59
C ILE A 145 -20.85 -5.12 13.28
N CYS A 146 -19.65 -5.38 12.74
CA CYS A 146 -18.68 -6.26 13.40
C CYS A 146 -18.09 -5.63 14.67
N PHE A 147 -18.09 -4.29 14.80
CA PHE A 147 -17.49 -3.59 15.92
C PHE A 147 -18.51 -3.36 17.04
N SER A 148 -18.32 -4.08 18.15
CA SER A 148 -19.23 -4.04 19.30
C SER A 148 -18.51 -3.55 20.57
N GLN A 149 -19.22 -3.54 21.70
CA GLN A 149 -18.63 -3.15 22.98
C GLN A 149 -17.59 -4.15 23.49
N ARG A 150 -17.77 -5.45 23.19
CA ARG A 150 -16.86 -6.52 23.62
C ARG A 150 -15.81 -6.76 22.55
N PHE A 151 -14.55 -6.84 22.98
CA PHE A 151 -13.45 -7.14 22.06
C PHE A 151 -13.55 -8.55 21.48
N GLN A 152 -14.05 -9.52 22.26
CA GLN A 152 -14.25 -10.89 21.80
C GLN A 152 -15.24 -10.94 20.63
N ASP A 153 -16.45 -10.43 20.84
CA ASP A 153 -17.47 -10.36 19.79
C ASP A 153 -16.96 -9.60 18.55
N THR A 154 -16.17 -8.54 18.77
CA THR A 154 -15.57 -7.77 17.67
C THR A 154 -14.56 -8.60 16.88
N TYR A 155 -13.70 -9.33 17.58
CA TYR A 155 -12.74 -10.23 16.96
C TYR A 155 -13.48 -11.30 16.15
N ASP A 156 -14.42 -12.02 16.78
CA ASP A 156 -15.10 -13.16 16.17
C ASP A 156 -15.85 -12.74 14.90
N ARG A 157 -16.62 -11.65 14.96
CA ARG A 157 -17.37 -11.13 13.81
C ARG A 157 -16.47 -10.61 12.71
N SER A 158 -15.42 -9.86 13.06
CA SER A 158 -14.51 -9.28 12.08
C SER A 158 -13.71 -10.38 11.38
N MET A 159 -13.17 -11.34 12.13
CA MET A 159 -12.39 -12.44 11.59
C MET A 159 -13.25 -13.41 10.77
N ALA A 160 -14.49 -13.68 11.18
CA ALA A 160 -15.42 -14.45 10.37
C ALA A 160 -15.68 -13.79 9.01
N TYR A 161 -15.96 -12.48 9.01
CA TYR A 161 -16.15 -11.71 7.77
C TYR A 161 -14.89 -11.73 6.90
N LEU A 162 -13.72 -11.39 7.47
CA LEU A 162 -12.48 -11.25 6.71
C LEU A 162 -11.97 -12.56 6.13
N LYS A 163 -12.24 -13.71 6.77
CA LYS A 163 -11.92 -15.03 6.23
C LYS A 163 -12.86 -15.45 5.09
N ALA A 164 -14.10 -14.96 5.10
CA ALA A 164 -15.08 -15.23 4.05
C ALA A 164 -14.98 -14.24 2.87
N ALA A 165 -14.35 -13.08 3.07
CA ALA A 165 -14.19 -12.05 2.06
C ALA A 165 -13.31 -12.53 0.89
N THR A 166 -13.65 -12.08 -0.32
CA THR A 166 -12.79 -12.28 -1.49
C THR A 166 -11.50 -11.48 -1.29
N ARG A 167 -10.38 -12.17 -1.10
CA ARG A 167 -9.06 -11.57 -0.82
C ARG A 167 -8.70 -10.46 -1.82
N ASP A 168 -8.98 -10.67 -3.11
CA ASP A 168 -8.65 -9.74 -4.18
C ASP A 168 -9.49 -8.45 -4.18
N GLN A 169 -10.53 -8.38 -3.34
CA GLN A 169 -11.38 -7.21 -3.17
C GLN A 169 -11.07 -6.45 -1.88
N LEU A 170 -10.10 -6.92 -1.08
CA LEU A 170 -9.67 -6.18 0.10
C LEU A 170 -8.86 -4.96 -0.33
N GLU A 171 -9.12 -3.83 0.30
CA GLU A 171 -8.47 -2.55 0.00
C GLU A 171 -7.64 -2.07 1.20
N CYS A 172 -6.56 -1.35 0.91
CA CYS A 172 -5.89 -0.52 1.90
C CYS A 172 -6.88 0.51 2.44
N ALA A 173 -6.67 1.00 3.67
CA ALA A 173 -7.63 1.93 4.25
C ALA A 173 -7.72 3.29 3.51
N ASN A 174 -6.80 3.57 2.59
CA ASN A 174 -6.90 4.71 1.68
C ASN A 174 -8.04 4.57 0.64
N GLY A 175 -8.56 3.36 0.38
CA GLY A 175 -9.61 3.09 -0.61
C GLY A 175 -9.15 3.20 -2.07
N ILE A 176 -7.84 3.17 -2.31
CA ILE A 176 -7.23 3.36 -3.65
C ILE A 176 -6.40 2.14 -4.02
N HIS A 177 -5.57 1.66 -3.10
CA HIS A 177 -4.73 0.48 -3.33
C HIS A 177 -5.44 -0.79 -2.88
N TYR A 178 -5.28 -1.87 -3.63
CA TYR A 178 -5.62 -3.20 -3.13
C TYR A 178 -4.72 -3.57 -1.94
N LEU A 179 -5.31 -4.22 -0.95
CA LEU A 179 -4.61 -4.64 0.25
C LEU A 179 -3.66 -5.80 -0.02
N VAL A 180 -4.06 -6.75 -0.87
CA VAL A 180 -3.33 -8.01 -1.08
C VAL A 180 -3.03 -8.25 -2.55
N ARG A 181 -1.75 -8.12 -2.93
CA ARG A 181 -1.22 -8.34 -4.29
C ARG A 181 0.24 -8.76 -4.17
N ASP A 182 0.64 -9.73 -4.98
CA ASP A 182 2.06 -10.02 -5.18
C ASP A 182 2.67 -9.01 -6.15
N TYR A 183 4.01 -8.88 -6.09
CA TYR A 183 4.79 -7.99 -6.96
C TYR A 183 4.38 -6.50 -6.89
N SER A 184 3.90 -6.05 -5.73
CA SER A 184 3.54 -4.65 -5.48
C SER A 184 4.34 -4.10 -4.30
N ASP A 185 4.89 -2.89 -4.45
CA ASP A 185 5.60 -2.19 -3.36
C ASP A 185 4.65 -1.57 -2.32
N VAL A 186 3.33 -1.57 -2.58
CA VAL A 186 2.30 -0.90 -1.76
C VAL A 186 1.22 -1.85 -1.22
N ALA A 187 1.28 -3.14 -1.57
CA ALA A 187 0.33 -4.14 -1.13
C ALA A 187 1.00 -5.21 -0.26
N TRP A 188 0.17 -5.88 0.52
CA TRP A 188 0.56 -7.04 1.31
C TRP A 188 0.72 -8.26 0.38
N SER A 189 1.85 -8.96 0.46
CA SER A 189 2.02 -10.20 -0.30
C SER A 189 1.01 -11.27 0.12
N ASN A 190 0.62 -12.15 -0.80
CA ASN A 190 -0.31 -13.25 -0.49
C ASN A 190 0.23 -14.18 0.59
N ALA A 191 1.53 -14.44 0.58
CA ALA A 191 2.21 -15.31 1.54
C ALA A 191 2.18 -14.71 2.96
N ASP A 192 2.51 -13.43 3.09
CA ASP A 192 2.58 -12.77 4.40
C ASP A 192 1.19 -12.56 4.99
N PHE A 193 0.21 -12.20 4.15
CA PHE A 193 -1.20 -12.11 4.54
C PHE A 193 -1.70 -13.45 5.09
N THR A 194 -1.44 -14.54 4.36
CA THR A 194 -1.86 -15.90 4.77
C THR A 194 -1.18 -16.30 6.08
N SER A 195 0.12 -16.02 6.22
CA SER A 195 0.88 -16.30 7.43
C SER A 195 0.30 -15.55 8.64
N TYR A 196 -0.04 -14.27 8.47
CA TYR A 196 -0.67 -13.48 9.52
C TYR A 196 -2.06 -14.00 9.89
N MET A 197 -2.93 -14.26 8.91
CA MET A 197 -4.30 -14.72 9.17
C MET A 197 -4.34 -16.04 9.92
N ASN A 198 -3.44 -16.97 9.59
CA ASN A 198 -3.29 -18.24 10.31
C ASN A 198 -2.74 -18.02 11.72
N ALA A 199 -1.68 -17.22 11.87
CA ALA A 199 -1.06 -16.96 13.15
C ALA A 199 -2.02 -16.26 14.14
N VAL A 200 -2.75 -15.24 13.69
CA VAL A 200 -3.66 -14.49 14.56
C VAL A 200 -4.86 -15.32 15.02
N ASP A 201 -5.34 -16.25 14.18
CA ASP A 201 -6.41 -17.17 14.55
C ASP A 201 -5.94 -18.23 15.54
N ALA A 202 -4.75 -18.82 15.30
CA ALA A 202 -4.15 -19.78 16.21
C ALA A 202 -3.84 -19.15 17.58
N TYR A 203 -3.27 -17.94 17.58
CA TYR A 203 -2.93 -17.21 18.80
C TYR A 203 -4.16 -16.85 19.62
N TRP A 204 -5.23 -16.39 18.97
CA TRP A 204 -6.49 -16.06 19.65
C TRP A 204 -7.16 -17.30 20.27
N LYS A 205 -7.16 -18.44 19.58
CA LYS A 205 -7.77 -19.67 20.12
C LYS A 205 -7.00 -20.26 21.30
N ALA A 206 -5.71 -19.95 21.41
CA ALA A 206 -4.83 -20.49 22.45
C ALA A 206 -4.81 -19.66 23.75
N ASN A 207 -5.44 -18.47 23.79
CA ASN A 207 -5.36 -17.52 24.89
C ASN A 207 -6.73 -16.90 25.23
#